data_AF-A0A7J5H542-F1
#
_entry.id   AF-A0A7J5H542-F1
#
_cell.length_a   1.000
_cell.length_b   1.000
_cell.length_c   1.000
_cell.angle_alpha   90.00
_cell.angle_beta   90.00
_cell.angle_gamma   90.00
#
_symmetry.space_group_name_H-M   'P 1'
#
loop_
_entity.id
_entity.type
_entity.pdbx_description
1 polymer ?
#
loop_
_entity_poly.entity_id
_entity_poly.type
_entity_poly.pdbx_seq_one_letter_code
_entity_poly.pdbx_strand_id
1 'polypeptide(L)'
;MNTNELYLKTIFCCMACDGDIAKEEVLLVNDITSKQESFRNINIEAIINDYVAAINEKGVLFLKQYLKELEAQKLSIEEQMIIIDLAIQTIYADSKIEYSEVKFFKKIRNRLSLNDEQILTKYPDIEDFLLPDINVIEDPEWNNVIFENINLAEYGQKQ
;
A
#
# COMPACT_ATOMS: atom_id res chain seq x y z
N MET A 1 9.77 14.08 -0.07
CA MET A 1 9.41 12.70 0.35
C MET A 1 10.34 11.76 -0.37
N ASN A 2 11.01 10.87 0.34
CA ASN A 2 11.88 9.86 -0.30
C ASN A 2 11.03 8.76 -0.92
N THR A 3 11.51 8.12 -1.98
CA THR A 3 10.78 7.02 -2.63
C THR A 3 10.50 5.86 -1.65
N ASN A 4 11.43 5.62 -0.72
CA ASN A 4 11.29 4.66 0.38
C ASN A 4 10.06 4.91 1.27
N GLU A 5 9.82 6.17 1.64
CA GLU A 5 8.66 6.55 2.45
C GLU A 5 7.37 6.37 1.66
N LEU A 6 7.41 6.66 0.35
CA LEU A 6 6.28 6.43 -0.54
C LEU A 6 5.95 4.93 -0.60
N TYR A 7 6.95 4.07 -0.80
CA TYR A 7 6.76 2.62 -0.81
C TYR A 7 6.11 2.10 0.47
N LEU A 8 6.62 2.50 1.64
CA LEU A 8 6.00 2.17 2.92
C LEU A 8 4.55 2.64 3.00
N LYS A 9 4.30 3.88 2.57
CA LYS A 9 2.97 4.48 2.59
C LYS A 9 2.01 3.77 1.63
N THR A 10 2.48 3.30 0.47
CA THR A 10 1.70 2.47 -0.47
C THR A 10 1.20 1.23 0.23
N ILE A 11 2.11 0.45 0.82
CA ILE A 11 1.78 -0.83 1.45
C ILE A 11 0.80 -0.56 2.59
N PHE A 12 1.12 0.40 3.48
CA PHE A 12 0.23 0.79 4.57
C PHE A 12 -1.16 1.24 4.10
N CYS A 13 -1.24 2.02 3.02
CA CYS A 13 -2.54 2.45 2.49
C CYS A 13 -3.36 1.29 1.93
N CYS A 14 -2.71 0.25 1.36
CA CYS A 14 -3.39 -0.96 0.92
C CYS A 14 -3.97 -1.74 2.11
N MET A 15 -3.15 -2.01 3.13
CA MET A 15 -3.59 -2.71 4.36
C MET A 15 -4.64 -1.98 5.17
N ALA A 16 -4.64 -0.65 5.09
CA ALA A 16 -5.60 0.13 5.82
C ALA A 16 -6.93 0.21 5.05
N CYS A 17 -6.93 -0.02 3.73
CA CYS A 17 -8.07 0.31 2.86
C CYS A 17 -9.29 -0.60 3.09
N ASP A 18 -9.08 -1.83 3.50
CA ASP A 18 -10.11 -2.79 3.92
C ASP A 18 -10.61 -2.52 5.35
N GLY A 19 -9.83 -1.78 6.14
CA GLY A 19 -10.12 -1.46 7.52
C GLY A 19 -9.61 -2.51 8.50
N ASP A 20 -8.77 -3.46 8.09
CA ASP A 20 -8.15 -4.43 8.99
C ASP A 20 -6.67 -4.56 8.64
N ILE A 21 -5.78 -4.24 9.59
CA ILE A 21 -4.35 -4.45 9.36
C ILE A 21 -3.98 -5.82 9.91
N ALA A 22 -3.79 -6.78 9.02
CA ALA A 22 -3.45 -8.14 9.36
C ALA A 22 -1.98 -8.29 9.79
N LYS A 23 -1.71 -9.31 10.61
CA LYS A 23 -0.36 -9.66 11.07
C LYS A 23 0.57 -9.94 9.89
N GLU A 24 0.06 -10.62 8.88
CA GLU A 24 0.75 -11.03 7.66
C GLU A 24 1.27 -9.83 6.87
N GLU A 25 0.49 -8.76 6.78
CA GLU A 25 0.85 -7.55 6.04
C GLU A 25 1.91 -6.74 6.79
N VAL A 26 1.76 -6.61 8.11
CA VAL A 26 2.77 -5.98 8.97
C VAL A 26 4.10 -6.72 8.88
N LEU A 27 4.06 -8.06 8.84
CA LEU A 27 5.24 -8.89 8.63
C LEU A 27 5.86 -8.67 7.25
N LEU A 28 5.06 -8.50 6.20
CA LEU A 28 5.54 -8.18 4.86
C LEU A 28 6.32 -6.86 4.85
N VAL A 29 5.79 -5.80 5.47
CA VAL A 29 6.50 -4.51 5.58
C VAL A 29 7.80 -4.68 6.32
N ASN A 30 7.77 -5.39 7.45
CA ASN A 30 8.97 -5.62 8.24
C ASN A 30 10.03 -6.39 7.44
N ASP A 31 9.63 -7.38 6.65
CA ASP A 31 10.52 -8.16 5.79
C ASP A 31 11.12 -7.30 4.66
N ILE A 32 10.30 -6.51 3.96
CA ILE A 32 10.77 -5.60 2.90
C ILE A 32 11.75 -4.58 3.45
N THR A 33 11.41 -3.94 4.58
CA THR A 33 12.26 -2.91 5.19
C THR A 33 13.51 -3.49 5.83
N SER A 34 13.45 -4.71 6.37
CA SER A 34 14.63 -5.42 6.89
C SER A 34 15.60 -5.85 5.79
N LYS A 35 15.08 -6.21 4.61
CA LYS A 35 15.89 -6.58 3.44
C LYS A 35 16.54 -5.38 2.77
N GLN A 36 15.93 -4.20 2.86
CA GLN A 36 16.42 -3.00 2.20
C GLN A 36 17.34 -2.19 3.13
N GLU A 37 18.62 -2.11 2.78
CA GLU A 37 19.63 -1.42 3.58
C GLU A 37 19.35 0.08 3.78
N SER A 38 18.59 0.66 2.86
CA SER A 38 18.12 2.05 2.89
C SER A 38 17.17 2.37 4.05
N PHE A 39 16.58 1.36 4.69
CA PHE A 39 15.67 1.49 5.83
C PHE A 39 16.34 1.19 7.18
N ARG A 40 17.60 0.73 7.22
CA ARG A 40 18.31 0.35 8.46
C ARG A 40 18.38 1.45 9.52
N ASN A 41 18.42 2.71 9.11
CA ASN A 41 18.51 3.87 10.00
C ASN A 41 17.16 4.55 10.24
N ILE A 42 16.06 3.96 9.74
CA ILE A 42 14.73 4.53 9.83
C ILE A 42 13.93 3.71 10.85
N ASN A 43 13.25 4.40 11.76
CA ASN A 43 12.39 3.73 12.73
C ASN A 43 11.04 3.40 12.07
N ILE A 44 10.98 2.24 11.40
CA ILE A 44 9.81 1.79 10.62
C ILE A 44 8.57 1.69 11.50
N GLU A 45 8.72 1.15 12.71
CA GLU A 45 7.64 1.07 13.69
C GLU A 45 7.08 2.46 14.00
N ALA A 46 7.95 3.44 14.26
CA ALA A 46 7.51 4.81 14.52
C ALA A 46 6.79 5.43 13.30
N ILE A 47 7.26 5.16 12.08
CA ILE A 47 6.63 5.67 10.85
C ILE A 47 5.25 5.03 10.64
N ILE A 48 5.14 3.71 10.79
CA ILE A 48 3.86 3.02 10.65
C ILE A 48 2.87 3.54 11.70
N ASN A 49 3.31 3.72 12.94
CA ASN A 49 2.48 4.29 14.00
C ASN A 49 2.06 5.74 13.72
N ASP A 50 2.94 6.55 13.11
CA ASP A 50 2.59 7.88 12.66
C ASP A 50 1.52 7.84 11.54
N TYR A 51 1.63 6.89 10.62
CA TYR A 51 0.62 6.68 9.58
C TYR A 51 -0.71 6.18 10.14
N VAL A 52 -0.68 5.28 11.14
CA VAL A 52 -1.85 4.84 11.90
C VAL A 52 -2.53 6.03 12.57
N ALA A 53 -1.78 6.87 13.29
CA ALA A 53 -2.33 8.07 13.90
C ALA A 53 -2.93 9.02 12.85
N ALA A 54 -2.22 9.22 11.73
CA ALA A 54 -2.65 10.11 10.66
C ALA A 54 -3.92 9.61 9.95
N ILE A 55 -4.04 8.30 9.69
CA ILE A 55 -5.24 7.73 9.08
C ILE A 55 -6.40 7.64 10.08
N ASN A 56 -6.14 7.44 11.37
CA ASN A 56 -7.18 7.52 12.39
C ASN A 56 -7.75 8.94 12.53
N GLU A 57 -6.90 9.96 12.38
CA GLU A 57 -7.32 11.36 12.43
C GLU A 57 -8.01 11.82 11.12
N LYS A 58 -7.46 11.44 9.97
CA LYS A 58 -7.86 11.97 8.65
C LYS A 58 -8.75 11.00 7.85
N GLY A 59 -8.72 9.71 8.14
CA GLY A 59 -9.40 8.65 7.40
C GLY A 59 -9.10 8.71 5.90
N VAL A 60 -10.17 8.81 5.12
CA VAL A 60 -10.12 8.98 3.66
C VAL A 60 -9.22 10.12 3.18
N LEU A 61 -9.07 11.21 3.95
CA LEU A 61 -8.24 12.34 3.55
C LEU A 61 -6.76 11.94 3.49
N PHE A 62 -6.31 11.00 4.31
CA PHE A 62 -4.95 10.47 4.27
C PHE A 62 -4.69 9.76 2.93
N LEU A 63 -5.61 8.87 2.53
CA LEU A 63 -5.54 8.14 1.26
C LEU A 63 -5.56 9.11 0.06
N LYS A 64 -6.45 10.12 0.09
CA LYS A 64 -6.50 11.17 -0.94
C LYS A 64 -5.21 11.98 -1.01
N GLN A 65 -4.61 12.29 0.15
CA GLN A 65 -3.36 13.02 0.22
C GLN A 65 -2.22 12.20 -0.40
N TYR A 66 -2.13 10.92 -0.07
CA TYR A 66 -1.17 9.99 -0.67
C TYR A 66 -1.32 9.91 -2.20
N LEU A 67 -2.54 9.74 -2.72
CA LEU A 67 -2.77 9.69 -4.17
C LEU A 67 -2.33 10.97 -4.88
N LYS A 68 -2.56 12.14 -4.25
CA LYS A 68 -2.07 13.43 -4.77
C LYS A 68 -0.55 13.54 -4.72
N GLU A 69 0.09 13.05 -3.67
CA GLU A 69 1.55 13.04 -3.55
C GLU A 69 2.18 12.13 -4.61
N LEU A 70 1.57 10.96 -4.84
CA LEU A 70 1.99 10.00 -5.85
C LEU A 70 1.85 10.55 -7.27
N GLU A 71 0.76 11.27 -7.56
CA GLU A 71 0.56 11.96 -8.86
C GLU A 71 1.51 13.17 -9.02
N ALA A 72 1.79 13.89 -7.94
CA ALA A 72 2.71 15.03 -7.97
C ALA A 72 4.18 14.61 -8.09
N GLN A 73 4.54 13.42 -7.62
CA GLN A 73 5.88 12.86 -7.81
C GLN A 73 6.05 12.30 -9.22
N LYS A 74 7.12 12.74 -9.90
CA LYS A 74 7.56 12.11 -11.14
C LYS A 74 8.32 10.83 -10.83
N LEU A 75 7.57 9.74 -10.71
CA LEU A 75 8.11 8.39 -10.53
C LEU A 75 8.58 7.81 -11.87
N SER A 76 9.74 7.18 -11.86
CA SER A 76 10.27 6.43 -13.00
C SER A 76 9.52 5.11 -13.19
N ILE A 77 9.52 4.53 -14.39
CA ILE A 77 8.83 3.26 -14.69
C ILE A 77 9.17 2.17 -13.66
N GLU A 78 10.45 2.08 -13.27
CA GLU A 78 10.92 1.14 -12.24
C GLU A 78 10.28 1.41 -10.86
N GLU A 79 10.21 2.66 -10.43
CA GLU A 79 9.59 3.04 -9.14
C GLU A 79 8.09 2.78 -9.15
N GLN A 80 7.41 3.10 -10.25
CA GLN A 80 6.00 2.79 -10.44
C GLN A 80 5.77 1.28 -10.38
N MET A 81 6.66 0.50 -11.00
CA MET A 81 6.56 -0.96 -11.01
C MET A 81 6.75 -1.53 -9.61
N ILE A 82 7.66 -0.96 -8.81
CA ILE A 82 7.84 -1.32 -7.40
C ILE A 82 6.57 -1.02 -6.60
N ILE A 83 5.92 0.13 -6.79
CA ILE A 83 4.66 0.46 -6.10
C ILE A 83 3.58 -0.57 -6.41
N ILE A 84 3.42 -0.93 -7.68
CA ILE A 84 2.46 -1.94 -8.12
C ILE A 84 2.78 -3.29 -7.50
N ASP A 85 4.04 -3.71 -7.56
CA ASP A 85 4.53 -4.96 -7.00
C ASP A 85 4.27 -5.05 -5.49
N LEU A 86 4.56 -3.97 -4.76
CA LEU A 86 4.29 -3.85 -3.33
C LEU A 86 2.80 -3.92 -3.01
N ALA A 87 1.97 -3.18 -3.75
CA ALA A 87 0.52 -3.20 -3.55
C ALA A 87 -0.05 -4.61 -3.76
N ILE A 88 0.37 -5.29 -4.83
CA ILE A 88 -0.02 -6.67 -5.11
C ILE A 88 0.46 -7.60 -3.99
N GLN A 89 1.74 -7.54 -3.61
CA GLN A 89 2.26 -8.37 -2.53
C GLN A 89 1.49 -8.19 -1.22
N THR A 90 1.02 -6.96 -0.94
CA THR A 90 0.20 -6.65 0.24
C THR A 90 -1.15 -7.34 0.16
N ILE A 91 -1.87 -7.15 -0.96
CA ILE A 91 -3.19 -7.73 -1.22
C ILE A 91 -3.17 -9.27 -1.19
N TYR A 92 -2.05 -9.88 -1.58
CA TYR A 92 -1.88 -11.32 -1.51
C TYR A 92 -1.31 -11.80 -0.16
N ALA A 93 -0.88 -10.90 0.73
CA ALA A 93 -0.22 -11.26 1.98
C ALA A 93 -1.16 -11.96 2.96
N ASP A 94 -2.39 -11.45 3.09
CA ASP A 94 -3.43 -11.99 3.97
C ASP A 94 -4.25 -13.11 3.29
N SER A 95 -3.92 -13.44 2.03
CA SER A 95 -4.63 -14.40 1.18
C SER A 95 -6.13 -14.12 1.01
N LYS A 96 -6.58 -12.89 1.29
CA LYS A 96 -7.98 -12.47 1.14
C LYS A 96 -8.03 -11.17 0.36
N ILE A 97 -8.24 -11.33 -0.94
CA ILE A 97 -8.36 -10.20 -1.85
C ILE A 97 -9.72 -9.53 -1.64
N GLU A 98 -9.74 -8.36 -1.01
CA GLU A 98 -10.93 -7.56 -0.77
C GLU A 98 -11.20 -6.62 -1.96
N TYR A 99 -12.47 -6.37 -2.26
CA TYR A 99 -12.84 -5.50 -3.39
C TYR A 99 -12.41 -4.04 -3.17
N SER A 100 -12.35 -3.59 -1.91
CA SER A 100 -11.83 -2.27 -1.51
C SER A 100 -10.36 -2.10 -1.91
N GLU A 101 -9.53 -3.12 -1.70
CA GLU A 101 -8.12 -3.10 -2.05
C GLU A 101 -7.91 -3.07 -3.56
N VAL A 102 -8.66 -3.90 -4.31
CA VAL A 102 -8.63 -3.91 -5.78
C VAL A 102 -9.04 -2.54 -6.33
N LYS A 103 -10.09 -1.94 -5.78
CA LYS A 103 -10.50 -0.56 -6.13
C LYS A 103 -9.39 0.45 -5.85
N PHE A 104 -8.68 0.32 -4.72
CA PHE A 104 -7.59 1.22 -4.36
C PHE A 104 -6.37 1.04 -5.27
N PHE A 105 -6.02 -0.20 -5.58
CA PHE A 105 -4.99 -0.55 -6.55
C PHE A 105 -5.28 0.07 -7.93
N LYS A 106 -6.52 -0.04 -8.41
CA LYS A 106 -6.97 0.61 -9.66
C LYS A 106 -6.79 2.13 -9.62
N LYS A 107 -7.02 2.78 -8.47
CA LYS A 107 -6.81 4.23 -8.29
C LYS A 107 -5.33 4.60 -8.34
N ILE A 108 -4.46 3.86 -7.64
CA ILE A 108 -3.00 4.07 -7.71
C ILE A 108 -2.56 3.93 -9.17
N ARG A 109 -2.93 2.83 -9.81
CA ARG A 109 -2.59 2.54 -11.19
C ARG A 109 -3.03 3.63 -12.16
N ASN A 110 -4.25 4.17 -12.03
CA ASN A 110 -4.74 5.27 -12.86
C ASN A 110 -3.92 6.58 -12.69
N ARG A 111 -3.18 6.73 -11.60
CA ARG A 111 -2.23 7.84 -11.39
C ARG A 111 -0.84 7.53 -11.91
N LEU A 112 -0.53 6.27 -12.17
CA LEU A 112 0.72 5.82 -12.75
C LEU A 112 0.63 5.80 -14.28
N SER A 113 1.78 5.87 -14.95
CA SER A 113 1.89 5.83 -16.42
C SER A 113 2.35 4.45 -16.92
N LEU A 114 2.15 3.40 -16.11
CA LEU A 114 2.51 2.02 -16.45
C LEU A 114 1.53 1.37 -17.43
N ASN A 115 2.08 0.53 -18.30
CA ASN A 115 1.27 -0.27 -19.23
C ASN A 115 0.83 -1.59 -18.60
N ASP A 116 -0.39 -2.00 -18.95
CA ASP A 116 -1.03 -3.27 -18.61
C ASP A 116 -0.10 -4.46 -18.87
N GLU A 117 0.53 -4.48 -20.03
CA GLU A 117 1.45 -5.56 -20.44
C GLU A 117 2.64 -5.71 -19.50
N GLN A 118 3.19 -4.61 -18.96
CA GLN A 118 4.33 -4.67 -18.03
C GLN A 118 3.94 -5.34 -16.72
N ILE A 119 2.73 -5.02 -16.24
CA ILE A 119 2.16 -5.57 -15.03
C ILE A 119 1.82 -7.05 -15.23
N LEU A 120 1.11 -7.39 -16.30
CA LEU A 120 0.72 -8.77 -16.65
C LEU A 120 1.92 -9.69 -16.90
N THR A 121 3.04 -9.15 -17.40
CA THR A 121 4.27 -9.92 -17.59
C THR A 121 4.81 -10.46 -16.26
N LYS A 122 4.65 -9.70 -15.17
CA LYS A 122 5.13 -10.09 -13.84
C LYS A 122 4.06 -10.81 -13.03
N TYR A 123 2.80 -10.39 -13.20
CA TYR A 123 1.64 -10.91 -12.49
C TYR A 123 0.51 -11.19 -13.49
N PRO A 124 0.52 -12.36 -14.15
CA PRO A 124 -0.55 -12.73 -15.07
C PRO A 124 -1.89 -12.93 -14.36
N ASP A 125 -1.86 -13.32 -13.08
CA ASP A 125 -3.05 -13.59 -12.27
C ASP A 125 -3.84 -12.34 -11.84
N ILE A 126 -3.33 -11.13 -12.11
CA ILE A 126 -4.03 -9.89 -11.76
C ILE A 126 -4.79 -9.28 -12.94
N GLU A 127 -4.99 -10.03 -14.03
CA GLU A 127 -5.74 -9.57 -15.20
C GLU A 127 -7.13 -9.01 -14.83
N ASP A 128 -7.83 -9.66 -13.88
CA ASP A 128 -9.10 -9.17 -13.32
C ASP A 128 -9.00 -7.80 -12.64
N PHE A 129 -7.85 -7.48 -12.04
CA PHE A 129 -7.58 -6.18 -11.42
C PHE A 129 -7.32 -5.10 -12.47
N LEU A 130 -6.99 -5.50 -13.71
CA LEU A 130 -6.75 -4.55 -14.79
C LEU A 130 -8.02 -4.20 -15.57
N LEU A 131 -9.09 -4.96 -15.36
CA LEU A 131 -10.37 -4.69 -16.01
C LEU A 131 -10.93 -3.32 -15.58
N PRO A 132 -11.35 -2.47 -16.54
CA PRO A 132 -11.91 -1.17 -16.24
C PRO A 132 -13.22 -1.35 -15.45
N ASP A 133 -13.24 -0.87 -14.22
CA ASP A 133 -14.50 -0.72 -13.49
C ASP A 133 -15.27 0.46 -14.09
N ILE A 134 -16.57 0.27 -14.32
CA ILE A 134 -17.47 1.26 -14.93
C ILE A 134 -17.61 2.53 -14.06
N ASN A 135 -17.12 2.53 -12.81
CA ASN A 135 -17.24 3.64 -11.85
C ASN A 135 -15.99 3.85 -10.95
N VAL A 136 -14.78 3.95 -11.49
CA VAL A 136 -13.57 4.32 -10.67
C VAL A 136 -13.54 5.80 -10.27
N ILE A 137 -14.66 6.53 -10.42
CA ILE A 137 -14.76 7.96 -10.11
C ILE A 137 -15.06 8.20 -8.62
N GLU A 138 -15.59 7.21 -7.90
CA GLU A 138 -15.98 7.43 -6.51
C GLU A 138 -14.77 7.39 -5.58
N ASP A 139 -14.70 8.38 -4.71
CA ASP A 139 -13.68 8.60 -3.70
C ASP A 139 -13.35 7.32 -2.90
N PRO A 140 -12.14 7.18 -2.32
CA PRO A 140 -11.89 6.05 -1.42
C PRO A 140 -12.95 6.05 -0.32
N GLU A 141 -13.57 4.89 -0.07
CA GLU A 141 -14.54 4.75 1.01
C GLU A 141 -13.77 4.39 2.27
N TRP A 142 -13.94 5.17 3.34
CA TRP A 142 -13.34 4.91 4.64
C TRP A 142 -14.45 4.71 5.66
N ASN A 143 -14.54 3.51 6.24
CA ASN A 143 -15.60 3.16 7.19
C ASN A 143 -15.33 3.67 8.63
N ASN A 144 -14.54 4.74 8.79
CA ASN A 144 -14.11 5.26 10.08
C ASN A 144 -13.52 4.19 11.01
N VAL A 145 -12.75 3.28 10.43
CA VAL A 145 -12.02 2.28 11.23
C VAL A 145 -10.87 2.98 11.95
N ILE A 146 -10.63 2.56 13.20
CA ILE A 146 -9.55 3.05 14.05
C ILE A 146 -8.58 1.89 14.26
N PHE A 147 -7.35 2.05 13.82
CA PHE A 147 -6.30 1.06 14.06
C PHE A 147 -5.60 1.34 15.37
N GLU A 148 -5.15 0.28 16.03
CA GLU A 148 -4.24 0.39 17.16
C GLU A 148 -2.79 0.52 16.68
N ASN A 149 -1.93 1.00 17.57
CA ASN A 149 -0.51 1.14 17.28
C ASN A 149 0.10 -0.24 16.97
N ILE A 150 0.85 -0.31 15.88
CA ILE A 150 1.51 -1.52 15.41
C ILE A 150 2.87 -1.64 16.11
N ASN A 151 3.11 -2.78 16.75
CA ASN A 151 4.38 -3.09 17.41
C ASN A 151 5.12 -4.19 16.65
N LEU A 152 6.12 -3.83 15.84
CA LEU A 152 6.88 -4.76 15.02
C LEU A 152 7.62 -5.82 15.86
N ALA A 153 7.97 -5.50 17.11
CA ALA A 153 8.64 -6.44 18.01
C ALA A 153 7.73 -7.60 18.47
N GLU A 154 6.41 -7.39 18.55
CA GLU A 154 5.45 -8.48 18.83
C GLU A 154 5.25 -9.42 17.64
N TYR A 155 5.43 -8.92 16.42
CA TYR A 155 5.33 -9.72 15.20
C TYR A 155 6.62 -10.49 14.89
N GLY A 156 7.78 -10.01 15.37
CA GLY A 156 9.09 -10.66 15.22
C GLY A 156 9.28 -11.97 15.99
N GLN A 157 8.34 -12.38 16.85
CA GLN A 157 8.39 -13.70 17.49
C GLN A 157 7.81 -14.79 16.59
N LYS A 158 8.58 -15.20 15.58
CA LYS A 158 8.56 -16.60 15.11
C LYS A 158 9.74 -17.31 15.77
N GLN A 159 9.45 -18.06 16.84
CA GLN A 159 10.23 -19.25 17.21
C GLN A 159 9.94 -20.35 16.18
#